data_AF-A0A0D0R777-F1
#
_entry.id   AF-A0A0D0R777-F1
#
_cell.length_a   1.000
_cell.length_b   1.000
_cell.length_c   1.000
_cell.angle_alpha   90.00
_cell.angle_beta   90.00
_cell.angle_gamma   90.00
#
_symmetry.space_group_name_H-M   'P 1'
#
loop_
_entity.id
_entity.type
_entity.pdbx_description
1 polymer ?
#
loop_
_entity_poly.entity_id
_entity_poly.type
_entity_poly.pdbx_seq_one_letter_code
_entity_poly.pdbx_strand_id
1 'polypeptide(L)'
;MFGGSNKAARVLPFKLYMYFAAGRPVISQGELSLPAGVPYPPIVPVDPCDPGALPAAILQLLDEMERGQARGHLLRNYFREWISARQLAAAWRQLCSKRGVGK
;
A
#
# COMPACT_ATOMS: atom_id res chain seq x y z
N MET A 1 -20.34 1.98 9.43
CA MET A 1 -19.03 2.60 9.72
C MET A 1 -18.25 1.66 10.62
N PHE A 2 -17.05 1.22 10.23
CA PHE A 2 -16.23 0.33 11.05
C PHE A 2 -15.68 1.10 12.27
N GLY A 3 -16.47 1.11 13.35
CA GLY A 3 -16.10 1.66 14.65
C GLY A 3 -15.12 0.74 15.37
N GLY A 4 -13.94 1.28 15.69
CA GLY A 4 -12.83 0.56 16.29
C GLY A 4 -11.53 1.06 15.67
N SER A 5 -10.96 2.08 16.31
CA SER A 5 -9.80 2.87 15.85
C SER A 5 -8.66 2.03 15.25
N ASN A 6 -8.38 0.85 15.78
CA ASN A 6 -7.28 0.01 15.30
C ASN A 6 -7.56 -0.83 14.04
N LYS A 7 -8.81 -1.20 13.75
CA LYS A 7 -9.09 -2.08 12.59
C LYS A 7 -9.26 -1.28 11.29
N ALA A 8 -9.92 -0.13 11.38
CA ALA A 8 -10.17 0.73 10.24
C ALA A 8 -8.89 1.43 9.74
N ALA A 9 -7.99 1.83 10.65
CA ALA A 9 -6.73 2.49 10.32
C ALA A 9 -5.83 1.65 9.40
N ARG A 10 -5.90 0.31 9.54
CA ARG A 10 -5.08 -0.61 8.76
C ARG A 10 -5.66 -0.92 7.39
N VAL A 11 -6.91 -0.61 7.06
CA VAL A 11 -7.43 -0.97 5.73
C VAL A 11 -6.65 -0.20 4.67
N LEU A 12 -6.03 -0.89 3.71
CA LEU A 12 -5.35 -0.24 2.60
C LEU A 12 -6.36 0.59 1.80
N PRO A 13 -6.34 1.94 1.85
CA PRO A 13 -7.38 2.74 1.24
C PRO A 13 -7.32 2.65 -0.29
N PHE A 14 -8.47 2.63 -0.97
CA PHE A 14 -8.52 2.50 -2.44
C PHE A 14 -7.69 3.58 -3.17
N LYS A 15 -7.63 4.81 -2.63
CA LYS A 15 -6.77 5.87 -3.17
C LYS A 15 -5.29 5.48 -3.23
N LEU A 16 -4.79 4.68 -2.28
CA LEU A 16 -3.38 4.24 -2.30
C LEU A 16 -3.13 3.27 -3.46
N TYR A 17 -4.08 2.37 -3.77
CA TYR A 17 -3.98 1.55 -4.98
C TYR A 17 -3.85 2.41 -6.24
N MET A 18 -4.61 3.51 -6.34
CA MET A 18 -4.51 4.42 -7.48
C MET A 18 -3.16 5.12 -7.56
N TYR A 19 -2.63 5.63 -6.44
CA TYR A 19 -1.31 6.28 -6.44
C TYR A 19 -0.18 5.31 -6.76
N PHE A 20 -0.23 4.07 -6.25
CA PHE A 20 0.73 3.03 -6.59
C PHE A 20 0.62 2.67 -8.08
N ALA A 21 -0.61 2.49 -8.57
CA ALA A 21 -0.92 2.29 -9.98
C ALA A 21 -0.63 3.51 -10.85
N ALA A 22 -0.33 4.68 -10.29
CA ALA A 22 0.13 5.86 -11.02
C ALA A 22 1.65 6.02 -10.97
N GLY A 23 2.35 5.23 -10.14
CA GLY A 23 3.78 5.33 -9.93
C GLY A 23 4.19 6.63 -9.23
N ARG A 24 3.36 7.12 -8.31
CA ARG A 24 3.67 8.31 -7.50
C ARG A 24 4.29 7.88 -6.17
N PRO A 25 5.31 8.59 -5.65
CA PRO A 25 5.74 8.40 -4.28
C PRO A 25 4.57 8.68 -3.33
N VAL A 26 4.48 7.91 -2.24
CA VAL A 26 3.38 8.00 -1.26
C VAL A 26 3.96 8.12 0.14
N ILE A 27 3.50 9.13 0.87
CA ILE A 27 3.67 9.27 2.31
C ILE A 27 2.37 8.82 3.00
N SER A 28 2.46 7.97 4.02
CA SER A 28 1.28 7.50 4.77
C SER A 28 1.65 6.97 6.17
N GLN A 29 0.65 6.67 7.00
CA GLN A 29 0.83 6.34 8.43
C GLN A 29 1.56 5.01 8.76
N GLY A 30 1.91 4.20 7.75
CA GLY A 30 2.76 3.01 7.94
C GLY A 30 2.05 1.72 8.37
N GLU A 31 0.83 1.77 8.89
CA GLU A 31 0.07 0.57 9.24
C GLU A 31 -0.89 0.17 8.11
N LEU A 32 -0.55 -0.86 7.34
CA LEU A 32 -1.37 -1.33 6.22
C LEU A 32 -1.71 -2.83 6.38
N SER A 33 -2.98 -3.17 6.15
CA SER A 33 -3.50 -4.52 6.03
C SER A 33 -3.31 -4.96 4.59
N LEU A 34 -2.39 -5.89 4.40
CA LEU A 34 -2.06 -6.46 3.10
C LEU A 34 -2.59 -7.90 3.02
N PRO A 35 -2.87 -8.41 1.81
CA PRO A 35 -3.15 -9.84 1.65
C PRO A 35 -1.99 -10.69 2.19
N ALA A 36 -2.28 -11.89 2.68
CA ALA A 36 -1.25 -12.78 3.22
C ALA A 36 -0.18 -13.09 2.15
N GLY A 37 1.10 -13.03 2.55
CA GLY A 37 2.24 -13.29 1.67
C GLY A 37 2.61 -12.12 0.73
N VAL A 38 1.91 -10.99 0.78
CA VAL A 38 2.26 -9.77 0.05
C VAL A 38 3.29 -8.97 0.86
N PRO A 39 4.43 -8.56 0.26
CA PRO A 39 5.42 -7.73 0.95
C PRO A 39 4.87 -6.34 1.26
N TYR A 40 5.50 -5.63 2.18
CA TYR A 40 5.11 -4.25 2.49
C TYR A 40 5.46 -3.31 1.32
N PRO A 41 4.57 -2.36 0.93
CA PRO A 41 4.85 -1.45 -0.18
C PRO A 41 5.98 -0.47 0.15
N PRO A 42 6.78 -0.02 -0.84
CA PRO A 42 7.88 0.93 -0.66
C PRO A 42 7.41 2.40 -0.44
N ILE A 43 6.44 2.62 0.45
CA ILE A 43 5.98 3.96 0.85
C ILE A 43 6.98 4.63 1.80
N VAL A 44 6.78 5.91 2.08
CA VAL A 44 7.42 6.62 3.19
C VAL A 44 6.46 6.60 4.39
N PRO A 45 6.70 5.75 5.41
CA PRO A 45 5.87 5.73 6.60
C PRO A 45 6.14 6.97 7.48
N VAL A 46 5.11 7.53 8.08
CA VAL A 46 5.20 8.62 9.08
C VAL A 46 4.35 8.27 10.29
N ASP A 47 4.81 8.66 11.49
CA ASP A 47 4.00 8.52 12.71
C ASP A 47 2.91 9.60 12.71
N PRO A 48 1.61 9.25 12.74
CA PRO A 48 0.53 10.23 12.82
C PRO A 48 0.50 11.03 14.14
N CYS A 49 1.18 10.55 15.19
CA CYS A 49 1.30 11.24 16.47
C CYS A 49 2.43 12.26 16.51
N ASP A 50 3.33 12.27 15.50
CA ASP A 50 4.41 13.23 15.38
C ASP A 50 4.06 14.33 14.35
N PRO A 51 3.76 15.56 14.79
CA PRO A 51 3.43 16.66 13.88
C PRO A 51 4.61 17.07 12.98
N GLY A 52 5.85 16.73 13.34
CA GLY A 52 7.05 16.99 12.55
C GLY A 52 7.32 15.95 11.45
N ALA A 53 6.75 14.76 11.55
CA ALA A 53 7.07 13.65 10.66
C ALA A 53 6.64 13.89 9.20
N LEU A 54 5.44 14.44 8.98
CA LEU A 54 4.96 14.70 7.62
C LEU A 54 5.76 15.80 6.90
N PRO A 55 6.01 16.99 7.50
CA PRO A 55 6.90 17.99 6.89
C PRO A 55 8.29 17.44 6.58
N ALA A 56 8.90 16.69 7.50
CA ALA A 56 10.22 16.09 7.29
C ALA A 56 10.23 15.11 6.11
N ALA A 57 9.21 14.26 5.99
CA ALA A 57 9.07 13.33 4.86
C ALA A 57 8.86 14.05 3.52
N ILE A 58 8.13 15.17 3.51
CA ILE A 58 7.96 16.00 2.31
C ILE A 58 9.30 16.60 1.88
N LEU A 59 10.04 17.22 2.82
CA LEU A 59 11.35 17.81 2.54
C LEU A 59 12.33 16.75 2.04
N GLN A 60 12.38 15.58 2.67
CA GLN A 60 13.19 14.46 2.20
C GLN A 60 12.88 14.08 0.74
N LEU A 61 11.60 14.00 0.36
CA LEU A 61 11.22 13.68 -1.02
C LEU A 61 11.57 14.79 -2.02
N LEU A 62 11.57 16.05 -1.59
CA LEU A 62 11.95 17.20 -2.42
C LEU A 62 13.47 17.24 -2.64
N ASP A 63 14.25 17.04 -1.58
CA ASP A 63 15.72 17.03 -1.64
C ASP A 63 16.24 15.83 -2.45
N GLU A 64 15.49 14.73 -2.44
CA GLU A 64 15.83 13.51 -3.15
C GLU A 64 14.96 13.32 -4.41
N MET A 65 14.69 14.37 -5.19
CA MET A 65 13.73 14.34 -6.30
C MET A 65 13.93 13.15 -7.26
N GLU A 66 15.18 12.79 -7.60
CA GLU A 66 15.48 11.58 -8.40
C GLU A 66 15.12 10.28 -7.67
N ARG A 67 15.37 10.19 -6.35
CA ARG A 67 14.95 9.03 -5.53
C ARG A 67 13.43 9.00 -5.35
N GLY A 68 12.75 10.16 -5.34
CA GLY A 68 11.29 10.27 -5.35
C GLY A 68 10.68 9.63 -6.60
N GLN A 69 11.27 9.86 -7.78
CA GLN A 69 10.88 9.20 -9.03
C GLN A 69 11.18 7.70 -9.00
N ALA A 70 12.37 7.31 -8.54
CA ALA A 70 12.73 5.90 -8.38
C ALA A 70 11.74 5.16 -7.45
N ARG A 71 11.34 5.79 -6.34
CA ARG A 71 10.34 5.26 -5.41
C ARG A 71 8.96 5.14 -6.04
N GLY A 72 8.56 6.11 -6.87
CA GLY A 72 7.36 6.02 -7.70
C GLY A 72 7.36 4.79 -8.62
N HIS A 73 8.48 4.53 -9.30
CA HIS A 73 8.64 3.32 -10.12
C HIS A 73 8.57 2.03 -9.30
N LEU A 74 9.21 1.98 -8.13
CA LEU A 74 9.13 0.83 -7.23
C LEU A 74 7.69 0.57 -6.76
N LEU A 75 6.92 1.62 -6.44
CA LEU A 75 5.51 1.48 -6.09
C LEU A 75 4.66 0.98 -7.27
N ARG A 76 4.96 1.40 -8.49
CA ARG A 76 4.28 0.89 -9.70
C ARG A 76 4.55 -0.59 -9.94
N ASN A 77 5.80 -1.02 -9.75
CA ASN A 77 6.20 -2.42 -9.87
C ASN A 77 5.51 -3.25 -8.79
N TYR A 78 5.56 -2.79 -7.54
CA TYR A 78 4.83 -3.40 -6.43
C TYR A 78 3.33 -3.59 -6.74
N PHE A 79 2.66 -2.55 -7.25
CA PHE A 79 1.25 -2.64 -7.65
C PHE A 79 1.03 -3.73 -8.69
N ARG A 80 1.84 -3.75 -9.77
CA ARG A 80 1.70 -4.73 -10.86
C ARG A 80 1.89 -6.16 -10.37
N GLU A 81 2.92 -6.37 -9.55
CA GLU A 81 3.36 -7.69 -9.09
C GLU A 81 2.45 -8.29 -8.02
N TRP A 82 1.91 -7.48 -7.11
CA TRP A 82 1.28 -8.02 -5.90
C TRP A 82 -0.20 -7.75 -5.76
N ILE A 83 -0.65 -6.53 -6.09
CA ILE A 83 -1.98 -6.05 -5.71
C ILE A 83 -2.79 -5.48 -6.87
N SER A 84 -2.36 -5.74 -8.11
CA SER A 84 -3.12 -5.38 -9.30
C SER A 84 -4.43 -6.15 -9.35
N ALA A 85 -5.42 -5.64 -10.09
CA ALA A 85 -6.71 -6.32 -10.26
C ALA A 85 -6.54 -7.78 -10.74
N ARG A 86 -5.56 -8.03 -11.62
CA ARG A 86 -5.20 -9.37 -12.09
C ARG A 86 -4.74 -10.28 -10.94
N GLN A 87 -3.84 -9.79 -10.10
CA GLN A 87 -3.29 -10.59 -8.99
C GLN A 87 -4.32 -10.84 -7.90
N LEU A 88 -5.11 -9.82 -7.54
CA LEU A 88 -6.20 -9.99 -6.58
C LEU A 88 -7.23 -11.00 -7.11
N ALA A 89 -7.63 -10.91 -8.39
CA ALA A 89 -8.55 -11.87 -8.99
C ALA A 89 -7.99 -13.30 -8.99
N ALA A 90 -6.69 -13.48 -9.27
CA ALA A 90 -6.03 -14.78 -9.20
C ALA A 90 -6.05 -15.35 -7.77
N ALA A 91 -5.72 -14.54 -6.76
CA ALA A 91 -5.77 -14.94 -5.36
C ALA A 91 -7.20 -15.33 -4.92
N TRP A 92 -8.21 -14.54 -5.32
CA TRP A 92 -9.61 -14.86 -5.06
C TRP A 92 -10.04 -16.19 -5.68
N ARG A 93 -9.67 -16.46 -6.94
CA ARG A 93 -9.98 -17.75 -7.60
C ARG A 93 -9.37 -18.93 -6.86
N GLN A 94 -8.12 -18.80 -6.39
CA GLN A 94 -7.46 -19.84 -5.60
C GLN A 94 -8.15 -20.08 -4.25
N LEU A 95 -8.63 -19.03 -3.58
CA LEU A 95 -9.37 -19.16 -2.33
C LEU A 95 -10.73 -19.83 -2.53
N CYS A 96 -11.45 -19.45 -3.60
CA CYS A 96 -12.73 -20.05 -3.95
C CYS A 96 -12.57 -21.53 -4.36
N SER A 97 -11.52 -21.89 -5.11
CA SER A 97 -11.28 -23.28 -5.50
C SER A 97 -10.93 -24.17 -4.30
N LYS A 98 -10.13 -23.67 -3.34
CA LYS A 98 -9.83 -24.39 -2.10
C LYS A 98 -11.05 -24.64 -1.22
N ARG A 99 -12.06 -23.77 -1.26
CA ARG A 99 -13.33 -23.94 -0.54
C ARG A 99 -14.34 -24.85 -1.27
N GLY A 100 -14.20 -25.04 -2.58
CA GLY A 100 -15.08 -25.89 -3.38
C GLY A 100 -14.85 -27.40 -3.25
N VAL A 101 -13.88 -27.84 -2.44
CA VAL A 101 -13.56 -29.27 -2.19
C VAL A 101 -14.29 -29.83 -0.96
N GLY A 102 -15.18 -29.04 -0.34
CA GLY A 102 -16.12 -29.54 0.68
C GLY A 102 -17.50 -29.79 0.08
N LYS A 103 -17.67 -30.90 -0.65
CA LYS A 103 -18.96 -31.59 -0.75
C LYS A 103 -18.90 -32.81 0.15
#